data_AF-A0AAW2YHX9-F1
#
_entry.id   AF-A0AAW2YHX9-F1
#
_cell.length_a   1.000
_cell.length_b   1.000
_cell.length_c   1.000
_cell.angle_alpha   90.00
_cell.angle_beta   90.00
_cell.angle_gamma   90.00
#
_symmetry.space_group_name_H-M   'P 1'
#
loop_
_entity.id
_entity.type
_entity.pdbx_description
1 polymer ?
#
loop_
_entity_poly.entity_id
_entity_poly.type
_entity_poly.pdbx_seq_one_letter_code
_entity_poly.pdbx_strand_id
1 'polypeptide(L)'
;MPYPIWRTFEVVAAVLAGMVGSWWYSHTESFDASDITTPTGVINSFDEVSTPIERIISGGVSYRTNLIHIVMPVVSTIFSRLWMMQKQLLFSIVYFFFCTYVNSISQVLAQRIADSTYANLNKFTLPDLGFKLLPHLDSTFKHSDMLLLLMELVSIVRLFLESGEMMQIPGAKGVQKNTSSRSKNIAIILRRILFIHGTCFLLRALSICITILPNPHPHCVPMIHPNIFVAGLMIVFGSNGTCYDVFFSGHAAAMMILSLFWQKYTHDRPLQIVMWIMSSVGWLVLIATRFHYTVDVLYGCLIGFCMWQFYHTILIHKIDAKVEVAFWWPCIRGFMEWFESDRAELQVGGLTKKGLAKTVSNTSRLVQRMYKTD
;
A
#
# COMPACT_ATOMS: atom_id res chain seq x y z
N MET A 1 -1.58 -29.71 -15.53
CA MET A 1 -1.52 -29.55 -14.07
C MET A 1 -1.35 -28.06 -13.78
N PRO A 2 -2.21 -27.41 -12.98
CA PRO A 2 -2.02 -26.00 -12.66
C PRO A 2 -0.88 -25.88 -11.64
N TYR A 3 0.08 -25.00 -11.94
CA TYR A 3 1.24 -24.75 -11.11
C TYR A 3 0.84 -24.23 -9.72
N PRO A 4 1.54 -24.60 -8.65
CA PRO A 4 1.10 -24.23 -7.32
C PRO A 4 1.43 -22.78 -6.94
N ILE A 5 0.43 -22.08 -6.40
CA ILE A 5 0.47 -20.68 -5.94
C ILE A 5 1.48 -20.42 -4.80
N TRP A 6 1.95 -21.44 -4.08
CA TRP A 6 3.02 -21.25 -3.09
C TRP A 6 4.36 -20.88 -3.73
N ARG A 7 4.63 -21.34 -4.97
CA ARG A 7 5.77 -20.82 -5.73
C ARG A 7 5.62 -19.33 -6.05
N THR A 8 4.41 -18.79 -6.13
CA THR A 8 4.18 -17.35 -6.35
C THR A 8 4.54 -16.54 -5.10
N PHE A 9 4.33 -17.09 -3.90
CA PHE A 9 4.79 -16.46 -2.64
C PHE A 9 6.30 -16.61 -2.43
N GLU A 10 6.89 -17.75 -2.82
CA GLU A 10 8.35 -17.89 -2.87
C GLU A 10 8.96 -16.94 -3.91
N VAL A 11 8.31 -16.74 -5.05
CA VAL A 11 8.73 -15.77 -6.09
C VAL A 11 8.56 -14.34 -5.58
N VAL A 12 7.47 -13.98 -4.89
CA VAL A 12 7.31 -12.62 -4.33
C VAL A 12 8.28 -12.38 -3.17
N ALA A 13 8.52 -13.36 -2.31
CA ALA A 13 9.53 -13.27 -1.25
C ALA A 13 10.97 -13.27 -1.80
N ALA A 14 11.25 -14.02 -2.87
CA ALA A 14 12.52 -14.00 -3.58
C ALA A 14 12.70 -12.72 -4.43
N VAL A 15 11.61 -12.12 -4.92
CA VAL A 15 11.61 -10.80 -5.55
C VAL A 15 11.86 -9.72 -4.50
N LEU A 16 11.22 -9.77 -3.33
CA LEU A 16 11.48 -8.81 -2.23
C LEU A 16 12.88 -9.00 -1.60
N ALA A 17 13.35 -10.24 -1.44
CA ALA A 17 14.72 -10.54 -1.00
C ALA A 17 15.75 -10.18 -2.09
N GLY A 18 15.39 -10.36 -3.37
CA GLY A 18 16.13 -9.86 -4.52
C GLY A 18 16.11 -8.33 -4.62
N MET A 19 15.06 -7.64 -4.17
CA MET A 19 14.99 -6.18 -4.12
C MET A 19 15.94 -5.61 -3.07
N VAL A 20 16.09 -6.27 -1.92
CA VAL A 20 17.10 -5.93 -0.91
C VAL A 20 18.50 -6.35 -1.37
N GLY A 21 18.63 -7.53 -1.99
CA GLY A 21 19.90 -8.10 -2.45
C GLY A 21 20.49 -7.41 -3.68
N SER A 22 19.69 -7.04 -4.68
CA SER A 22 20.14 -6.32 -5.88
C SER A 22 20.42 -4.84 -5.61
N TRP A 23 19.74 -4.24 -4.63
CA TRP A 23 20.11 -2.91 -4.13
C TRP A 23 21.46 -2.95 -3.38
N TRP A 24 21.68 -3.97 -2.52
CA TRP A 24 22.96 -4.22 -1.85
C TRP A 24 24.10 -4.49 -2.85
N TYR A 25 23.86 -5.35 -3.84
CA TYR A 25 24.88 -5.77 -4.83
C TYR A 25 25.26 -4.67 -5.84
N SER A 26 24.36 -3.71 -6.10
CA SER A 26 24.67 -2.55 -6.97
C SER A 26 25.48 -1.45 -6.26
N HIS A 27 25.70 -1.56 -4.95
CA HIS A 27 26.37 -0.55 -4.12
C HIS A 27 27.56 -1.10 -3.31
N THR A 28 27.93 -2.37 -3.47
CA THR A 28 29.17 -2.94 -2.94
C THR A 28 30.20 -3.08 -4.05
N GLU A 29 31.39 -2.50 -3.85
CA GLU A 29 32.52 -2.56 -4.77
C GLU A 29 32.89 -3.99 -5.22
N SER A 30 33.41 -4.07 -6.46
CA SER A 30 33.90 -5.23 -7.19
C SER A 30 34.56 -6.32 -6.36
N PHE A 31 34.03 -7.55 -6.45
CA PHE A 31 34.77 -8.77 -6.14
C PHE A 31 34.79 -9.68 -7.37
N ASP A 32 36.00 -9.91 -7.89
CA ASP A 32 36.29 -10.69 -9.09
C ASP A 32 36.03 -12.18 -8.82
N ALA A 33 35.19 -12.81 -9.63
CA ALA A 33 34.86 -14.23 -9.53
C ALA A 33 35.28 -14.94 -10.82
N SER A 34 36.60 -15.02 -11.04
CA SER A 34 37.22 -15.80 -12.11
C SER A 34 37.53 -17.26 -11.71
N ASP A 35 37.09 -17.73 -10.55
CA ASP A 35 37.31 -19.12 -10.12
C ASP A 35 36.01 -19.74 -9.65
N ILE A 36 35.45 -20.64 -10.45
CA ILE A 36 34.91 -21.96 -10.04
C ILE A 36 34.52 -22.71 -11.32
N THR A 37 35.31 -23.74 -11.62
CA THR A 37 35.14 -24.72 -12.68
C THR A 37 34.07 -25.75 -12.30
N THR A 38 33.18 -26.08 -13.24
CA THR A 38 32.24 -27.21 -13.13
C THR A 38 32.80 -28.45 -13.82
N PRO A 39 32.72 -29.66 -13.23
CA PRO A 39 32.85 -30.90 -13.97
C PRO A 39 31.48 -31.52 -14.27
N THR A 40 31.27 -31.78 -15.55
CA THR A 40 30.24 -32.60 -16.18
C THR A 40 30.36 -34.09 -15.80
N GLY A 41 29.23 -34.79 -15.58
CA GLY A 41 29.20 -36.23 -15.35
C GLY A 41 27.93 -36.89 -15.91
N VAL A 42 28.14 -37.84 -16.81
CA VAL A 42 27.23 -38.54 -17.73
C VAL A 42 26.27 -39.53 -17.05
N ILE A 43 25.03 -39.62 -17.55
CA ILE A 43 24.07 -40.70 -17.26
C ILE A 43 24.16 -41.74 -18.38
N ASN A 44 24.26 -43.02 -18.05
CA ASN A 44 23.87 -44.14 -18.91
C ASN A 44 23.63 -45.40 -18.06
N SER A 45 22.38 -45.85 -17.98
CA SER A 45 21.92 -47.21 -18.31
C SER A 45 20.51 -47.48 -17.75
N PHE A 46 19.62 -47.90 -18.64
CA PHE A 46 18.37 -48.58 -18.35
C PHE A 46 18.67 -50.08 -18.24
N ASP A 47 18.07 -50.77 -17.26
CA ASP A 47 17.48 -52.11 -17.43
C ASP A 47 16.57 -52.49 -16.24
N GLU A 48 15.63 -53.38 -16.54
CA GLU A 48 14.34 -53.73 -15.93
C GLU A 48 14.30 -54.19 -14.46
N VAL A 49 13.23 -53.85 -13.71
CA VAL A 49 12.45 -54.79 -12.85
C VAL A 49 11.01 -54.27 -12.67
N SER A 50 10.03 -55.10 -13.02
CA SER A 50 8.60 -54.85 -12.84
C SER A 50 8.05 -55.25 -11.45
N THR A 51 7.18 -54.39 -10.90
CA THR A 51 6.12 -54.58 -9.85
C THR A 51 6.47 -54.48 -8.36
N PRO A 52 6.15 -53.32 -7.72
CA PRO A 52 5.28 -53.28 -6.52
C PRO A 52 4.09 -52.27 -6.63
N ILE A 53 3.92 -51.61 -7.78
CA ILE A 53 3.11 -50.40 -7.92
C ILE A 53 1.58 -50.68 -7.96
N GLU A 54 1.14 -51.82 -8.49
CA GLU A 54 -0.30 -52.09 -8.68
C GLU A 54 -1.07 -52.35 -7.38
N ARG A 55 -0.44 -52.88 -6.31
CA ARG A 55 -1.10 -53.07 -5.01
C ARG A 55 -1.28 -51.78 -4.20
N ILE A 56 -0.51 -50.73 -4.49
CA ILE A 56 -0.63 -49.43 -3.81
C ILE A 56 -1.76 -48.60 -4.41
N ILE A 57 -2.06 -48.80 -5.71
CA ILE A 57 -3.06 -48.02 -6.45
C ILE A 57 -4.49 -48.35 -5.98
N SER A 58 -4.82 -49.61 -5.68
CA SER A 58 -6.18 -49.98 -5.27
C SER A 58 -6.55 -49.52 -3.85
N GLY A 59 -5.60 -49.50 -2.91
CA GLY A 59 -5.79 -48.96 -1.56
C GLY A 59 -5.84 -47.42 -1.51
N GLY A 60 -5.14 -46.75 -2.43
CA GLY A 60 -5.08 -45.28 -2.51
C GLY A 60 -6.36 -44.61 -3.07
N VAL A 61 -7.16 -45.33 -3.86
CA VAL A 61 -8.36 -44.77 -4.51
C VAL A 61 -9.51 -44.57 -3.52
N SER A 62 -9.73 -45.50 -2.58
CA SER A 62 -10.79 -45.39 -1.55
C SER A 62 -10.49 -44.32 -0.48
N TYR A 63 -9.20 -44.09 -0.18
CA TYR A 63 -8.78 -43.04 0.74
C TYR A 63 -8.82 -41.65 0.09
N ARG A 64 -8.50 -41.55 -1.21
CA ARG A 64 -8.55 -40.28 -1.97
C ARG A 64 -9.97 -39.72 -2.12
N THR A 65 -10.97 -40.56 -2.38
CA THR A 65 -12.37 -40.10 -2.55
C THR A 65 -12.95 -39.59 -1.23
N ASN A 66 -12.71 -40.29 -0.12
CA ASN A 66 -13.17 -39.86 1.21
C ASN A 66 -12.48 -38.58 1.70
N LEU A 67 -11.19 -38.40 1.39
CA LEU A 67 -10.44 -37.19 1.76
C LEU A 67 -10.92 -35.97 0.96
N ILE A 68 -11.24 -36.11 -0.33
CA ILE A 68 -11.75 -35.02 -1.17
C ILE A 68 -13.11 -34.50 -0.68
N HIS A 69 -14.02 -35.39 -0.27
CA HIS A 69 -15.35 -34.97 0.22
C HIS A 69 -15.32 -34.26 1.59
N ILE A 70 -14.29 -34.49 2.41
CA ILE A 70 -14.10 -33.82 3.71
C ILE A 70 -13.27 -32.55 3.57
N VAL A 71 -12.23 -32.58 2.73
CA VAL A 71 -11.28 -31.47 2.58
C VAL A 71 -11.85 -30.37 1.68
N MET A 72 -12.60 -30.69 0.61
CA MET A 72 -13.11 -29.67 -0.31
C MET A 72 -14.10 -28.67 0.33
N PRO A 73 -15.05 -29.08 1.19
CA PRO A 73 -15.94 -28.12 1.86
C PRO A 73 -15.20 -27.28 2.89
N VAL A 74 -14.23 -27.86 3.61
CA VAL A 74 -13.41 -27.15 4.60
C VAL A 74 -12.46 -26.16 3.92
N VAL A 75 -11.79 -26.58 2.84
CA VAL A 75 -10.95 -25.72 2.01
C VAL A 75 -11.78 -24.66 1.31
N SER A 76 -12.96 -24.98 0.78
CA SER A 76 -13.88 -23.99 0.19
C SER A 76 -14.39 -22.97 1.22
N THR A 77 -14.68 -23.40 2.45
CA THR A 77 -15.13 -22.52 3.54
C THR A 77 -13.99 -21.66 4.09
N ILE A 78 -12.78 -22.20 4.18
CA ILE A 78 -11.56 -21.47 4.57
C ILE A 78 -11.15 -20.50 3.46
N PHE A 79 -11.14 -20.96 2.21
CA PHE A 79 -10.83 -20.17 1.03
C PHE A 79 -11.84 -19.04 0.85
N SER A 80 -13.15 -19.30 0.94
CA SER A 80 -14.17 -18.23 0.87
C SER A 80 -14.08 -17.24 2.05
N ARG A 81 -13.73 -17.68 3.26
CA ARG A 81 -13.52 -16.79 4.42
C ARG A 81 -12.22 -15.98 4.32
N LEU A 82 -11.17 -16.50 3.71
CA LEU A 82 -9.90 -15.79 3.46
C LEU A 82 -9.97 -14.88 2.22
N TRP A 83 -10.63 -15.33 1.16
CA TRP A 83 -10.86 -14.63 -0.11
C TRP A 83 -11.69 -13.35 0.08
N MET A 84 -12.72 -13.41 0.93
CA MET A 84 -13.58 -12.27 1.22
C MET A 84 -12.89 -11.15 2.00
N MET A 85 -11.78 -11.44 2.69
CA MET A 85 -10.96 -10.47 3.42
C MET A 85 -9.75 -9.98 2.60
N GLN A 86 -9.30 -10.76 1.61
CA GLN A 86 -8.20 -10.38 0.72
C GLN A 86 -8.66 -9.56 -0.48
N LYS A 87 -9.90 -9.68 -0.97
CA LYS A 87 -10.31 -8.99 -2.20
C LYS A 87 -10.20 -7.46 -2.14
N GLN A 88 -10.53 -6.82 -1.00
CA GLN A 88 -10.41 -5.36 -0.84
C GLN A 88 -8.94 -4.95 -0.71
N LEU A 89 -8.13 -5.72 0.02
CA LEU A 89 -6.69 -5.48 0.09
C LEU A 89 -6.00 -5.67 -1.26
N LEU A 90 -6.36 -6.74 -1.98
CA LEU A 90 -5.89 -7.03 -3.33
C LEU A 90 -6.27 -5.89 -4.28
N PHE A 91 -7.50 -5.40 -4.20
CA PHE A 91 -7.90 -4.20 -4.93
C PHE A 91 -6.98 -3.02 -4.62
N SER A 92 -6.72 -2.72 -3.34
CA SER A 92 -5.81 -1.61 -2.97
C SER A 92 -4.39 -1.82 -3.45
N ILE A 93 -3.87 -3.05 -3.41
CA ILE A 93 -2.52 -3.38 -3.90
C ILE A 93 -2.45 -3.13 -5.41
N VAL A 94 -3.40 -3.69 -6.17
CA VAL A 94 -3.47 -3.49 -7.63
C VAL A 94 -3.65 -2.02 -7.97
N TYR A 95 -4.55 -1.32 -7.27
CA TYR A 95 -4.81 0.11 -7.45
C TYR A 95 -3.56 0.94 -7.16
N PHE A 96 -2.87 0.67 -6.04
CA PHE A 96 -1.63 1.36 -5.68
C PHE A 96 -0.57 1.21 -6.77
N PHE A 97 -0.24 -0.03 -7.17
CA PHE A 97 0.77 -0.25 -8.20
C PHE A 97 0.36 0.32 -9.56
N PHE A 98 -0.92 0.26 -9.92
CA PHE A 98 -1.44 0.91 -11.11
C PHE A 98 -1.23 2.43 -11.06
N CYS A 99 -1.62 3.09 -9.97
CA CYS A 99 -1.45 4.53 -9.81
C CYS A 99 0.02 4.94 -9.76
N THR A 100 0.88 4.19 -9.07
CA THR A 100 2.33 4.42 -9.06
C THR A 100 2.91 4.30 -10.46
N TYR A 101 2.52 3.28 -11.22
CA TYR A 101 2.97 3.11 -12.60
C TYR A 101 2.50 4.24 -13.52
N VAL A 102 1.23 4.65 -13.41
CA VAL A 102 0.70 5.81 -14.17
C VAL A 102 1.46 7.09 -13.80
N ASN A 103 1.76 7.31 -12.52
CA ASN A 103 2.62 8.40 -12.08
C ASN A 103 4.01 8.29 -12.72
N SER A 104 4.67 7.14 -12.68
CA SER A 104 5.99 6.96 -13.31
C SER A 104 5.98 7.20 -14.82
N ILE A 105 4.92 6.80 -15.52
CA ILE A 105 4.77 7.11 -16.95
C ILE A 105 4.63 8.62 -17.17
N SER A 106 3.84 9.32 -16.34
CA SER A 106 3.71 10.78 -16.44
C SER A 106 5.04 11.50 -16.23
N GLN A 107 5.90 11.00 -15.33
CA GLN A 107 7.24 11.53 -15.09
C GLN A 107 8.12 11.39 -16.33
N VAL A 108 8.12 10.20 -16.96
CA VAL A 108 8.87 9.96 -18.21
C VAL A 108 8.35 10.84 -19.35
N LEU A 109 7.03 11.02 -19.45
CA LEU A 109 6.43 11.90 -20.46
C LEU A 109 6.86 13.35 -20.27
N ALA A 110 6.74 13.88 -19.04
CA ALA A 110 7.16 15.24 -18.73
C ALA A 110 8.64 15.45 -19.07
N GLN A 111 9.49 14.47 -18.75
CA GLN A 111 10.90 14.51 -19.09
C GLN A 111 11.14 14.57 -20.61
N ARG A 112 10.51 13.71 -21.40
CA ARG A 112 10.65 13.71 -22.87
C ARG A 112 10.13 15.00 -23.51
N ILE A 113 9.01 15.53 -23.01
CA ILE A 113 8.45 16.79 -23.49
C ILE A 113 9.43 17.93 -23.18
N ALA A 114 10.01 17.93 -21.98
CA ALA A 114 10.99 18.94 -21.60
C ALA A 114 12.28 18.87 -22.42
N ASP A 115 12.82 17.68 -22.65
CA ASP A 115 14.03 17.50 -23.47
C ASP A 115 13.81 17.94 -24.93
N SER A 116 12.62 17.71 -25.48
CA SER A 116 12.28 18.06 -26.88
C SER A 116 11.87 19.52 -27.08
N THR A 117 11.09 20.07 -26.16
CA THR A 117 10.45 21.39 -26.31
C THR A 117 11.26 22.48 -25.62
N TYR A 118 11.94 22.13 -24.53
CA TYR A 118 12.50 23.08 -23.58
C TYR A 118 13.97 22.81 -23.27
N ALA A 119 14.79 22.61 -24.30
CA ALA A 119 16.24 22.38 -24.16
C ALA A 119 16.99 23.45 -23.31
N ASN A 120 16.36 24.62 -23.04
CA ASN A 120 16.88 25.68 -22.17
C ASN A 120 16.13 25.86 -20.83
N LEU A 121 15.11 25.07 -20.50
CA LEU A 121 14.34 25.23 -19.23
C LEU A 121 15.23 25.07 -17.99
N ASN A 122 16.31 24.29 -18.10
CA ASN A 122 17.28 24.07 -17.01
C ASN A 122 18.08 25.32 -16.62
N LYS A 123 18.02 26.41 -17.40
CA LYS A 123 18.75 27.64 -17.11
C LYS A 123 18.03 28.56 -16.14
N PHE A 124 16.76 28.29 -15.81
CA PHE A 124 15.96 29.20 -14.99
C PHE A 124 15.24 28.47 -13.86
N THR A 125 15.77 28.62 -12.64
CA THR A 125 15.10 28.20 -11.41
C THR A 125 14.10 29.27 -10.98
N LEU A 126 12.87 28.87 -10.68
CA LEU A 126 11.85 29.80 -10.20
C LEU A 126 12.25 30.39 -8.84
N PRO A 127 11.90 31.66 -8.55
CA PRO A 127 12.16 32.25 -7.24
C PRO A 127 11.34 31.51 -6.18
N ASP A 128 12.04 31.00 -5.18
CA ASP A 128 11.44 30.22 -4.09
C ASP A 128 11.92 30.75 -2.73
N LEU A 129 10.99 30.82 -1.77
CA LEU A 129 11.28 31.37 -0.45
C LEU A 129 12.18 30.44 0.37
N GLY A 130 11.90 29.14 0.38
CA GLY A 130 12.72 28.18 1.14
C GLY A 130 14.14 28.11 0.59
N PHE A 131 14.33 28.31 -0.72
CA PHE A 131 15.64 28.40 -1.35
C PHE A 131 16.45 29.63 -0.90
N LYS A 132 15.79 30.71 -0.44
CA LYS A 132 16.47 31.87 0.14
C LYS A 132 16.78 31.69 1.63
N LEU A 133 15.95 30.91 2.33
CA LEU A 133 16.04 30.73 3.77
C LEU A 133 16.96 29.57 4.18
N LEU A 134 17.05 28.52 3.36
CA LEU A 134 17.81 27.30 3.66
C LEU A 134 19.12 27.23 2.87
N PRO A 135 20.21 26.74 3.50
CA PRO A 135 21.47 26.49 2.80
C PRO A 135 21.27 25.42 1.72
N HIS A 136 22.07 25.50 0.64
CA HIS A 136 22.07 24.45 -0.37
C HIS A 136 22.85 23.23 0.12
N LEU A 137 22.28 22.04 -0.05
CA LEU A 137 22.90 20.76 0.30
C LEU A 137 23.12 19.90 -0.96
N ASP A 138 24.34 19.88 -1.48
CA ASP A 138 24.68 19.24 -2.77
C ASP A 138 24.68 17.69 -2.72
N SER A 139 24.93 17.08 -1.56
CA SER A 139 25.14 15.63 -1.42
C SER A 139 23.98 14.89 -0.74
N THR A 140 22.88 15.59 -0.44
CA THR A 140 21.85 15.07 0.47
C THR A 140 20.63 14.47 -0.25
N PHE A 141 20.57 14.49 -1.59
CA PHE A 141 19.45 13.94 -2.35
C PHE A 141 19.15 12.46 -2.01
N LYS A 142 20.18 11.61 -1.96
CA LYS A 142 20.02 10.20 -1.54
C LYS A 142 19.44 10.06 -0.12
N HIS A 143 19.63 11.05 0.73
CA HIS A 143 19.22 10.97 2.13
C HIS A 143 17.73 11.19 2.33
N SER A 144 17.05 11.97 1.46
CA SER A 144 15.59 12.11 1.55
C SER A 144 14.88 10.80 1.20
N ASP A 145 15.37 10.09 0.19
CA ASP A 145 14.83 8.80 -0.23
C ASP A 145 15.10 7.74 0.83
N MET A 146 16.31 7.70 1.38
CA MET A 146 16.66 6.81 2.49
C MET A 146 15.83 7.10 3.75
N LEU A 147 15.54 8.36 4.04
CA LEU A 147 14.69 8.75 5.18
C LEU A 147 13.24 8.28 4.98
N LEU A 148 12.69 8.46 3.78
CA LEU A 148 11.36 7.95 3.46
C LEU A 148 11.31 6.42 3.55
N LEU A 149 12.29 5.72 2.97
CA LEU A 149 12.41 4.26 3.06
C LEU A 149 12.51 3.78 4.51
N LEU A 150 13.27 4.49 5.35
CA LEU A 150 13.35 4.19 6.78
C LEU A 150 11.99 4.36 7.46
N MET A 151 11.26 5.44 7.18
CA MET A 151 9.91 5.66 7.71
C MET A 151 8.93 4.57 7.26
N GLU A 152 9.00 4.15 6.01
CA GLU A 152 8.19 3.05 5.47
C GLU A 152 8.52 1.73 6.16
N LEU A 153 9.81 1.38 6.28
CA LEU A 153 10.26 0.17 6.96
C LEU A 153 9.80 0.14 8.41
N VAL A 154 9.98 1.23 9.15
CA VAL A 154 9.55 1.34 10.55
C VAL A 154 8.02 1.21 10.67
N SER A 155 7.28 1.78 9.72
CA SER A 155 5.81 1.64 9.67
C SER A 155 5.37 0.20 9.38
N ILE A 156 6.05 -0.50 8.45
CA ILE A 156 5.80 -1.91 8.14
C ILE A 156 6.09 -2.77 9.37
N VAL A 157 7.27 -2.61 9.97
CA VAL A 157 7.66 -3.34 11.19
C VAL A 157 6.64 -3.11 12.29
N ARG A 158 6.18 -1.86 12.49
CA ARG A 158 5.13 -1.52 13.45
C ARG A 158 3.82 -2.27 13.21
N LEU A 159 3.35 -2.33 11.96
CA LEU A 159 2.14 -3.07 11.58
C LEU A 159 2.24 -4.57 11.95
N PHE A 160 3.43 -5.15 11.82
CA PHE A 160 3.67 -6.55 12.18
C PHE A 160 3.82 -6.75 13.70
N LEU A 161 4.53 -5.86 14.41
CA LEU A 161 4.82 -5.99 15.86
C LEU A 161 3.61 -5.70 16.77
N GLU A 162 2.85 -4.63 16.55
CA GLU A 162 1.83 -4.15 17.50
C GLU A 162 0.40 -4.62 17.24
N SER A 163 0.23 -5.52 16.29
CA SER A 163 -1.08 -6.10 15.96
C SER A 163 -1.69 -6.95 17.09
N GLY A 164 -1.01 -7.09 18.24
CA GLY A 164 -1.58 -7.60 19.49
C GLY A 164 -2.42 -6.59 20.29
N GLU A 165 -2.17 -5.28 20.15
CA GLU A 165 -2.82 -4.24 20.98
C GLU A 165 -3.66 -3.24 20.20
N MET A 166 -3.40 -3.04 18.90
CA MET A 166 -4.20 -2.13 18.08
C MET A 166 -5.69 -2.50 18.12
N MET A 167 -6.50 -1.50 18.48
CA MET A 167 -7.94 -1.54 18.71
C MET A 167 -8.36 -1.91 20.15
N GLN A 168 -7.98 -1.09 21.13
CA GLN A 168 -8.86 -0.82 22.27
C GLN A 168 -9.50 0.55 22.08
N ILE A 169 -10.77 0.55 21.66
CA ILE A 169 -11.66 1.69 21.90
C ILE A 169 -11.92 1.72 23.41
N PRO A 170 -11.86 2.88 24.09
CA PRO A 170 -12.16 2.97 25.52
C PRO A 170 -13.54 2.38 25.82
N GLY A 171 -13.59 1.27 26.57
CA GLY A 171 -14.84 0.64 27.02
C GLY A 171 -15.04 -0.83 26.69
N ALA A 172 -14.21 -1.46 25.84
CA ALA A 172 -14.35 -2.90 25.53
C ALA A 172 -13.42 -3.75 26.40
N LYS A 173 -13.91 -4.21 27.56
CA LYS A 173 -13.20 -5.19 28.39
C LYS A 173 -13.18 -6.57 27.70
N GLY A 174 -11.97 -7.10 27.54
CA GLY A 174 -11.67 -8.54 27.50
C GLY A 174 -12.34 -9.35 26.39
N VAL A 175 -11.71 -9.43 25.22
CA VAL A 175 -11.94 -10.52 24.27
C VAL A 175 -10.60 -11.13 23.89
N GLN A 176 -10.44 -12.41 24.16
CA GLN A 176 -9.29 -13.25 23.82
C GLN A 176 -9.03 -13.16 22.30
N LYS A 177 -7.93 -12.50 21.91
CA LYS A 177 -7.62 -12.21 20.51
C LYS A 177 -7.10 -13.46 19.82
N ASN A 178 -7.99 -14.13 19.08
CA ASN A 178 -7.63 -15.18 18.14
C ASN A 178 -6.66 -14.63 17.07
N THR A 179 -5.66 -15.40 16.65
CA THR A 179 -4.70 -15.08 15.56
C THR A 179 -5.41 -14.67 14.26
N SER A 180 -6.59 -15.23 13.98
CA SER A 180 -7.45 -14.83 12.87
C SER A 180 -7.92 -13.37 12.93
N SER A 181 -8.12 -12.78 14.11
CA SER A 181 -8.53 -11.38 14.30
C SER A 181 -7.40 -10.39 13.99
N ARG A 182 -6.16 -10.78 14.34
CA ARG A 182 -4.92 -10.02 14.13
C ARG A 182 -4.66 -9.71 12.65
N SER A 183 -4.71 -10.73 11.81
CA SER A 183 -4.49 -10.58 10.37
C SER A 183 -5.56 -9.72 9.68
N LYS A 184 -6.79 -9.66 10.22
CA LYS A 184 -7.86 -8.82 9.66
C LYS A 184 -7.56 -7.34 9.86
N ASN A 185 -7.13 -6.97 11.06
CA ASN A 185 -6.87 -5.57 11.40
C ASN A 185 -5.71 -4.99 10.58
N ILE A 186 -4.63 -5.76 10.39
CA ILE A 186 -3.50 -5.36 9.54
C ILE A 186 -3.96 -5.17 8.10
N ALA A 187 -4.72 -6.12 7.54
CA ALA A 187 -5.21 -6.03 6.17
C ALA A 187 -6.11 -4.80 5.95
N ILE A 188 -6.97 -4.47 6.92
CA ILE A 188 -7.83 -3.27 6.89
C ILE A 188 -7.00 -1.99 6.92
N ILE A 189 -5.96 -1.93 7.75
CA ILE A 189 -5.11 -0.74 7.84
C ILE A 189 -4.29 -0.57 6.55
N LEU A 190 -3.66 -1.65 6.10
CA LEU A 190 -2.83 -1.65 4.89
C LEU A 190 -3.63 -1.27 3.64
N ARG A 191 -4.84 -1.79 3.46
CA ARG A 191 -5.68 -1.43 2.30
C ARG A 191 -6.00 0.07 2.26
N ARG A 192 -6.18 0.70 3.42
CA ARG A 192 -6.54 2.13 3.56
C ARG A 192 -5.36 2.99 3.15
N ILE A 193 -4.18 2.68 3.68
CA ILE A 193 -2.94 3.41 3.38
C ILE A 193 -2.62 3.29 1.89
N LEU A 194 -2.65 2.07 1.33
CA LEU A 194 -2.39 1.85 -0.09
C LEU A 194 -3.37 2.58 -1.01
N PHE A 195 -4.66 2.60 -0.65
CA PHE A 195 -5.68 3.32 -1.43
C PHE A 195 -5.47 4.84 -1.39
N ILE A 196 -5.25 5.40 -0.20
CA ILE A 196 -4.99 6.86 -0.03
C ILE A 196 -3.71 7.25 -0.78
N HIS A 197 -2.63 6.50 -0.60
CA HIS A 197 -1.34 6.77 -1.23
C HIS A 197 -1.44 6.66 -2.76
N GLY A 198 -2.06 5.60 -3.28
CA GLY A 198 -2.30 5.43 -4.72
C GLY A 198 -3.10 6.59 -5.30
N THR A 199 -4.12 7.07 -4.58
CA THR A 199 -4.92 8.22 -5.04
C THR A 199 -4.07 9.49 -5.10
N CYS A 200 -3.20 9.74 -4.12
CA CYS A 200 -2.26 10.86 -4.17
C CYS A 200 -1.32 10.77 -5.39
N PHE A 201 -0.81 9.59 -5.72
CA PHE A 201 0.03 9.40 -6.90
C PHE A 201 -0.72 9.58 -8.21
N LEU A 202 -2.00 9.19 -8.27
CA LEU A 202 -2.83 9.49 -9.43
C LEU A 202 -3.03 11.00 -9.61
N LEU A 203 -3.28 11.74 -8.53
CA LEU A 203 -3.39 13.21 -8.57
C LEU A 203 -2.08 13.88 -8.99
N ARG A 204 -0.93 13.36 -8.51
CA ARG A 204 0.40 13.82 -8.94
C ARG A 204 0.61 13.56 -10.43
N ALA A 205 0.25 12.37 -10.93
CA ALA A 205 0.36 12.04 -12.35
C ALA A 205 -0.41 13.03 -13.24
N LEU A 206 -1.64 13.38 -12.84
CA LEU A 206 -2.43 14.39 -13.53
C LEU A 206 -1.76 15.77 -13.47
N SER A 207 -1.23 16.15 -12.32
CA SER A 207 -0.58 17.46 -12.11
C SER A 207 0.65 17.63 -13.01
N ILE A 208 1.49 16.60 -13.10
CA ILE A 208 2.69 16.57 -13.96
C ILE A 208 2.31 16.65 -15.44
N CYS A 209 1.27 15.93 -15.86
CA CYS A 209 0.79 15.97 -17.24
C CYS A 209 0.20 17.33 -17.64
N ILE A 210 -0.40 18.06 -16.69
CA ILE A 210 -1.02 19.37 -16.96
C ILE A 210 0.04 20.46 -17.05
N THR A 211 1.02 20.47 -16.12
CA THR A 211 2.02 21.53 -16.04
C THR A 211 3.40 20.97 -15.73
N ILE A 212 4.35 21.23 -16.62
CA ILE A 212 5.77 20.92 -16.43
C ILE A 212 6.48 22.16 -15.89
N LEU A 213 7.16 22.03 -14.75
CA LEU A 213 7.93 23.12 -14.14
C LEU A 213 9.43 22.94 -14.41
N PRO A 214 10.22 24.03 -14.44
CA PRO A 214 11.67 23.93 -14.54
C PRO A 214 12.26 23.26 -13.31
N ASN A 215 13.24 22.40 -13.53
CA ASN A 215 13.90 21.66 -12.46
C ASN A 215 14.73 22.61 -11.56
N PRO A 216 14.50 22.62 -10.22
CA PRO A 216 15.30 23.40 -9.29
C PRO A 216 16.68 22.79 -8.99
N HIS A 217 16.89 21.50 -9.27
CA HIS A 217 18.14 20.82 -8.97
C HIS A 217 19.18 21.05 -10.08
N PRO A 218 20.32 21.70 -9.78
CA PRO A 218 21.25 22.18 -10.81
C PRO A 218 22.00 21.06 -11.55
N HIS A 219 22.15 19.88 -10.94
CA HIS A 219 22.96 18.78 -11.47
C HIS A 219 22.14 17.52 -11.80
N CYS A 220 20.84 17.68 -12.11
CA CYS A 220 20.01 16.54 -12.43
C CYS A 220 20.33 15.98 -13.81
N VAL A 221 20.66 14.69 -13.87
CA VAL A 221 20.85 13.94 -15.11
C VAL A 221 19.75 12.88 -15.19
N PRO A 222 18.84 12.97 -16.18
CA PRO A 222 17.76 12.01 -16.31
C PRO A 222 18.31 10.66 -16.79
N MET A 223 17.84 9.56 -16.18
CA MET A 223 18.16 8.21 -16.61
C MET A 223 16.87 7.57 -17.13
N ILE A 224 16.70 7.53 -18.46
CA ILE A 224 15.45 7.07 -19.07
C ILE A 224 15.74 6.02 -20.13
N HIS A 225 15.03 4.90 -20.04
CA HIS A 225 15.03 3.89 -21.08
C HIS A 225 14.27 4.36 -22.35
N PRO A 226 14.70 3.99 -23.58
CA PRO A 226 14.05 4.41 -24.82
C PRO A 226 12.58 4.01 -24.93
N ASN A 227 12.22 2.85 -24.40
CA ASN A 227 10.83 2.42 -24.27
C ASN A 227 10.19 3.04 -23.01
N ILE A 228 9.15 3.84 -23.20
CA ILE A 228 8.43 4.55 -22.12
C ILE A 228 7.83 3.60 -21.08
N PHE A 229 7.28 2.46 -21.50
CA PHE A 229 6.64 1.51 -20.61
C PHE A 229 7.65 0.82 -19.69
N VAL A 230 8.83 0.51 -20.23
CA VAL A 230 9.97 -0.03 -19.48
C VAL A 230 10.55 1.03 -18.56
N ALA A 231 10.70 2.27 -19.03
CA ALA A 231 11.20 3.38 -18.23
C ALA A 231 10.31 3.63 -17.00
N GLY A 232 8.98 3.65 -17.19
CA GLY A 232 8.03 3.77 -16.09
C GLY A 232 8.19 2.65 -15.07
N LEU A 233 8.37 1.41 -15.52
CA LEU A 233 8.57 0.27 -14.63
C LEU A 233 9.90 0.38 -13.85
N MET A 234 10.98 0.81 -14.50
CA MET A 234 12.27 1.03 -13.85
C MET A 234 12.22 2.13 -12.79
N ILE A 235 11.41 3.17 -12.98
CA ILE A 235 11.20 4.20 -11.96
C ILE A 235 10.41 3.64 -10.77
N VAL A 236 9.38 2.81 -11.01
CA VAL A 236 8.66 2.12 -9.92
C VAL A 236 9.63 1.28 -9.06
N PHE A 237 10.64 0.66 -9.69
CA PHE A 237 11.67 -0.10 -9.00
C PHE A 237 12.86 0.74 -8.47
N GLY A 238 12.83 2.06 -8.63
CA GLY A 238 13.89 2.95 -8.16
C GLY A 238 15.23 2.82 -8.91
N SER A 239 15.23 2.19 -10.09
CA SER A 239 16.45 2.01 -10.91
C SER A 239 16.75 3.21 -11.81
N ASN A 240 15.75 4.06 -12.06
CA ASN A 240 15.83 5.23 -12.94
C ASN A 240 15.19 6.44 -12.28
N GLY A 241 15.53 7.65 -12.75
CA GLY A 241 15.00 8.91 -12.24
C GLY A 241 14.80 9.95 -13.33
N THR A 242 13.87 10.87 -13.08
CA THR A 242 13.52 12.01 -13.94
C THR A 242 13.80 13.33 -13.22
N CYS A 243 13.88 14.43 -13.97
CA CYS A 243 14.26 15.74 -13.46
C CYS A 243 13.11 16.75 -13.46
N TYR A 244 12.11 16.56 -14.31
CA TYR A 244 11.02 17.53 -14.49
C TYR A 244 9.72 17.18 -13.76
N ASP A 245 9.73 16.17 -12.89
CA ASP A 245 8.57 15.73 -12.13
C ASP A 245 8.48 16.37 -10.74
N VAL A 246 8.55 17.69 -10.68
CA VAL A 246 8.66 18.39 -9.40
C VAL A 246 7.30 18.59 -8.71
N PHE A 247 6.24 18.91 -9.45
CA PHE A 247 4.95 19.33 -8.85
C PHE A 247 3.88 18.23 -8.79
N PHE A 248 3.18 18.02 -7.66
CA PHE A 248 3.53 18.37 -6.28
C PHE A 248 4.35 17.22 -5.66
N SER A 249 5.18 17.45 -4.64
CA SER A 249 6.13 16.44 -4.12
C SER A 249 5.45 15.15 -3.62
N GLY A 250 5.78 14.03 -4.27
CA GLY A 250 5.33 12.68 -3.86
C GLY A 250 5.93 12.24 -2.52
N HIS A 251 7.21 12.57 -2.27
CA HIS A 251 7.89 12.30 -1.00
C HIS A 251 7.21 13.02 0.17
N ALA A 252 6.90 14.30 0.00
CA ALA A 252 6.22 15.07 1.04
C ALA A 252 4.84 14.51 1.36
N ALA A 253 4.07 14.12 0.33
CA ALA A 253 2.77 13.48 0.50
C ALA A 253 2.87 12.13 1.21
N ALA A 254 3.85 11.29 0.85
CA ALA A 254 4.08 10.00 1.49
C ALA A 254 4.46 10.15 2.97
N MET A 255 5.41 11.04 3.29
CA MET A 255 5.79 11.35 4.68
C MET A 255 4.58 11.85 5.50
N MET A 256 3.74 12.71 4.93
CA MET A 256 2.50 13.17 5.57
C MET A 256 1.54 12.01 5.87
N ILE A 257 1.30 11.13 4.90
CA ILE A 257 0.42 9.95 5.07
C ILE A 257 0.98 9.03 6.17
N LEU A 258 2.29 8.78 6.19
CA LEU A 258 2.94 7.97 7.22
C LEU A 258 2.80 8.61 8.61
N SER A 259 3.07 9.90 8.76
CA SER A 259 2.88 10.60 10.03
C SER A 259 1.43 10.55 10.53
N LEU A 260 0.45 10.72 9.64
CA LEU A 260 -0.97 10.59 9.99
C LEU A 260 -1.36 9.14 10.33
N PHE A 261 -0.74 8.15 9.67
CA PHE A 261 -0.88 6.75 10.04
C PHE A 261 -0.41 6.51 11.48
N TRP A 262 0.79 6.96 11.84
CA TRP A 262 1.29 6.84 13.20
C TRP A 262 0.41 7.61 14.20
N GLN A 263 -0.02 8.81 13.86
CA GLN A 263 -0.91 9.61 14.71
C GLN A 263 -2.24 8.91 15.01
N LYS A 264 -2.79 8.16 14.04
CA LYS A 264 -4.10 7.54 14.13
C LYS A 264 -4.07 6.13 14.74
N TYR A 265 -3.07 5.33 14.38
CA TYR A 265 -3.04 3.90 14.68
C TYR A 265 -2.04 3.51 15.78
N THR A 266 -1.13 4.41 16.16
CA THR A 266 -0.22 4.21 17.30
C THR A 266 -0.68 5.04 18.50
N HIS A 267 -0.61 4.50 19.71
CA HIS A 267 -0.92 5.22 20.96
C HIS A 267 0.32 5.82 21.66
N ASP A 268 1.52 5.36 21.29
CA ASP A 268 2.80 5.81 21.82
C ASP A 268 3.14 7.23 21.31
N ARG A 269 3.00 8.23 22.21
CA ARG A 269 3.27 9.64 21.90
C ARG A 269 4.73 9.92 21.52
N PRO A 270 5.75 9.42 22.25
CA PRO A 270 7.14 9.52 21.81
C PRO A 270 7.35 9.08 20.37
N LEU A 271 6.82 7.93 19.96
CA LEU A 271 6.99 7.45 18.58
C LEU A 271 6.25 8.31 17.56
N GLN A 272 5.05 8.80 17.88
CA GLN A 272 4.37 9.79 17.03
C GLN A 272 5.22 11.04 16.81
N ILE A 273 5.80 11.59 17.89
CA ILE A 273 6.66 12.78 17.84
C ILE A 273 7.89 12.50 16.97
N VAL A 274 8.54 11.36 17.12
CA VAL A 274 9.69 10.95 16.28
C VAL A 274 9.30 10.95 14.80
N MET A 275 8.16 10.37 14.43
CA MET A 275 7.71 10.33 13.03
C MET A 275 7.39 11.72 12.46
N TRP A 276 6.85 12.63 13.27
CA TRP A 276 6.64 14.02 12.86
C TRP A 276 7.95 14.79 12.72
N ILE A 277 8.93 14.56 13.61
CA ILE A 277 10.27 15.16 13.49
C ILE A 277 10.95 14.64 12.22
N MET A 278 10.95 13.33 11.98
CA MET A 278 11.51 12.73 10.77
C MET A 278 10.89 13.34 9.51
N SER A 279 9.56 13.45 9.43
CA SER A 279 8.89 14.09 8.29
C SER A 279 9.29 15.55 8.13
N SER A 280 9.35 16.31 9.22
CA SER A 280 9.72 17.73 9.19
C SER A 280 11.16 17.92 8.69
N VAL A 281 12.09 17.11 9.18
CA VAL A 281 13.48 17.08 8.70
C VAL A 281 13.52 16.69 7.22
N GLY A 282 12.77 15.67 6.81
CA GLY A 282 12.67 15.24 5.42
C GLY A 282 12.20 16.36 4.49
N TRP A 283 11.14 17.08 4.86
CA TRP A 283 10.64 18.22 4.09
C TRP A 283 11.67 19.34 3.96
N LEU A 284 12.37 19.67 5.05
CA LEU A 284 13.44 20.68 5.01
C LEU A 284 14.61 20.23 4.13
N VAL A 285 14.99 18.94 4.18
CA VAL A 285 16.03 18.37 3.33
C VAL A 285 15.63 18.42 1.85
N LEU A 286 14.39 18.07 1.49
CA LEU A 286 13.90 18.15 0.10
C LEU A 286 14.02 19.58 -0.48
N ILE A 287 13.77 20.59 0.34
CA ILE A 287 13.90 22.00 -0.06
C ILE A 287 15.38 22.41 -0.11
N ALA A 288 16.18 22.05 0.89
CA ALA A 288 17.59 22.43 0.98
C ALA A 288 18.46 21.82 -0.14
N THR A 289 18.16 20.59 -0.57
CA THR A 289 18.80 19.93 -1.72
C THR A 289 18.35 20.47 -3.07
N ARG A 290 17.35 21.37 -3.07
CA ARG A 290 16.69 21.89 -4.27
C ARG A 290 16.11 20.78 -5.13
N PHE A 291 15.74 19.67 -4.51
CA PHE A 291 15.09 18.58 -5.21
C PHE A 291 13.63 18.93 -5.53
N HIS A 292 12.97 19.65 -4.63
CA HIS A 292 11.63 20.20 -4.85
C HIS A 292 11.58 21.68 -4.48
N TYR A 293 10.68 22.43 -5.12
CA TYR A 293 10.32 23.76 -4.63
C TYR A 293 9.58 23.66 -3.30
N THR A 294 9.64 24.71 -2.50
CA THR A 294 8.91 24.81 -1.23
C THR A 294 7.41 24.66 -1.44
N VAL A 295 6.90 25.21 -2.55
CA VAL A 295 5.48 25.07 -2.92
C VAL A 295 5.11 23.61 -3.23
N ASP A 296 5.99 22.84 -3.87
CA ASP A 296 5.74 21.43 -4.18
C ASP A 296 5.62 20.60 -2.90
N VAL A 297 6.50 20.87 -1.93
CA VAL A 297 6.50 20.20 -0.61
C VAL A 297 5.24 20.57 0.17
N LEU A 298 4.87 21.86 0.19
CA LEU A 298 3.64 22.33 0.83
C LEU A 298 2.40 21.66 0.24
N TYR A 299 2.25 21.66 -1.09
CA TYR A 299 1.11 21.03 -1.74
C TYR A 299 1.11 19.51 -1.57
N GLY A 300 2.28 18.85 -1.54
CA GLY A 300 2.37 17.44 -1.20
C GLY A 300 1.82 17.14 0.19
N CYS A 301 2.21 17.92 1.19
CA CYS A 301 1.67 17.83 2.54
C CYS A 301 0.15 18.10 2.59
N LEU A 302 -0.32 19.15 1.91
CA LEU A 302 -1.74 19.51 1.88
C LEU A 302 -2.59 18.42 1.21
N ILE A 303 -2.18 17.91 0.06
CA ILE A 303 -2.91 16.84 -0.64
C ILE A 303 -2.91 15.56 0.20
N GLY A 304 -1.77 15.16 0.77
CA GLY A 304 -1.68 14.00 1.66
C GLY A 304 -2.62 14.12 2.86
N PHE A 305 -2.64 15.28 3.52
CA PHE A 305 -3.54 15.57 4.63
C PHE A 305 -5.02 15.58 4.20
N CYS A 306 -5.36 16.31 3.14
CA CYS A 306 -6.73 16.41 2.64
C CYS A 306 -7.28 15.04 2.22
N MET A 307 -6.50 14.22 1.51
CA MET A 307 -6.90 12.87 1.13
C MET A 307 -7.12 11.97 2.34
N TRP A 308 -6.25 12.07 3.35
CA TRP A 308 -6.43 11.35 4.61
C TRP A 308 -7.70 11.76 5.35
N GLN A 309 -7.93 13.07 5.49
CA GLN A 309 -9.12 13.59 6.16
C GLN A 309 -10.39 13.26 5.39
N PHE A 310 -10.40 13.42 4.07
CA PHE A 310 -11.53 13.06 3.22
C PHE A 310 -11.92 11.60 3.42
N TYR A 311 -10.93 10.70 3.34
CA TYR A 311 -11.14 9.27 3.56
C TYR A 311 -11.75 8.98 4.94
N HIS A 312 -11.14 9.47 6.01
CA HIS A 312 -11.58 9.16 7.38
C HIS A 312 -12.86 9.90 7.78
N THR A 313 -13.16 11.05 7.17
CA THR A 313 -14.41 11.78 7.39
C THR A 313 -15.58 10.99 6.82
N ILE A 314 -15.43 10.41 5.62
CA ILE A 314 -16.42 9.49 5.02
C ILE A 314 -16.62 8.25 5.90
N LEU A 315 -15.58 7.79 6.60
CA LEU A 315 -15.71 6.67 7.54
C LEU A 315 -16.50 7.04 8.81
N ILE A 316 -16.17 8.19 9.42
CA ILE A 316 -16.71 8.64 10.72
C ILE A 316 -18.15 9.12 10.59
N HIS A 317 -18.41 9.99 9.63
CA HIS A 317 -19.76 10.39 9.29
C HIS A 317 -20.35 9.19 8.56
N LYS A 318 -20.96 8.29 9.34
CA LYS A 318 -21.77 7.19 8.84
C LYS A 318 -22.51 7.69 7.61
N ILE A 319 -22.59 6.82 6.63
CA ILE A 319 -23.25 6.97 5.34
C ILE A 319 -24.78 7.14 5.54
N ASP A 320 -25.13 8.17 6.29
CA ASP A 320 -26.41 8.56 6.87
C ASP A 320 -26.59 10.08 6.72
N ALA A 321 -25.52 10.83 6.38
CA ALA A 321 -25.68 12.20 5.95
C ALA A 321 -26.45 12.17 4.61
N LYS A 322 -27.69 12.69 4.64
CA LYS A 322 -28.53 13.01 3.47
C LYS A 322 -27.88 14.13 2.64
N VAL A 323 -26.63 13.94 2.23
CA VAL A 323 -25.95 14.77 1.24
C VAL A 323 -26.46 14.27 -0.11
N GLU A 324 -27.72 14.56 -0.43
CA GLU A 324 -28.32 14.31 -1.75
C GLU A 324 -27.87 15.36 -2.79
N VAL A 325 -26.79 16.09 -2.53
CA VAL A 325 -26.43 17.30 -3.27
C VAL A 325 -25.50 17.03 -4.45
N ALA A 326 -24.93 15.82 -4.58
CA ALA A 326 -23.99 15.51 -5.64
C ALA A 326 -24.28 14.18 -6.34
N PHE A 327 -24.41 14.23 -7.67
CA PHE A 327 -24.74 13.08 -8.52
C PHE A 327 -23.74 11.90 -8.40
N TRP A 328 -22.48 12.18 -8.07
CA TRP A 328 -21.43 11.16 -7.87
C TRP A 328 -21.45 10.50 -6.48
N TRP A 329 -22.18 11.06 -5.50
CA TRP A 329 -22.19 10.56 -4.12
C TRP A 329 -22.67 9.11 -3.98
N PRO A 330 -23.72 8.64 -4.68
CA PRO A 330 -24.15 7.24 -4.62
C PRO A 330 -23.06 6.25 -5.06
N CYS A 331 -22.25 6.59 -6.07
CA CYS A 331 -21.15 5.75 -6.53
C CYS A 331 -20.03 5.65 -5.48
N ILE A 332 -19.61 6.79 -4.93
CA ILE A 332 -18.59 6.84 -3.87
C ILE A 332 -19.07 6.08 -2.63
N ARG A 333 -20.32 6.29 -2.24
CA ARG A 333 -20.98 5.57 -1.16
C ARG A 333 -20.93 4.06 -1.36
N GLY A 334 -21.40 3.57 -2.51
CA GLY A 334 -21.46 2.13 -2.80
C GLY A 334 -20.07 1.49 -2.79
N PHE A 335 -19.07 2.17 -3.35
CA PHE A 335 -17.68 1.75 -3.27
C PHE A 335 -17.20 1.68 -1.82
N MET A 336 -17.40 2.73 -1.02
CA MET A 336 -16.93 2.76 0.37
C MET A 336 -17.65 1.74 1.26
N GLU A 337 -18.94 1.48 1.04
CA GLU A 337 -19.69 0.42 1.73
C GLU A 337 -19.11 -0.96 1.43
N TRP A 338 -18.77 -1.25 0.17
CA TRP A 338 -18.10 -2.48 -0.21
C TRP A 338 -16.67 -2.56 0.36
N PHE A 339 -15.91 -1.48 0.21
CA PHE A 339 -14.51 -1.39 0.58
C PHE A 339 -14.29 -1.54 2.09
N GLU A 340 -15.25 -1.11 2.90
CA GLU A 340 -15.19 -1.16 4.37
C GLU A 340 -16.22 -2.13 5.01
N SER A 341 -16.79 -3.04 4.22
CA SER A 341 -17.87 -3.98 4.61
C SER A 341 -17.54 -4.92 5.77
N ASP A 342 -16.26 -5.14 6.03
CA ASP A 342 -15.69 -6.05 7.03
C ASP A 342 -15.29 -5.36 8.35
N ARG A 343 -15.56 -4.06 8.51
CA ARG A 343 -15.27 -3.36 9.77
C ARG A 343 -16.21 -3.83 10.89
N ALA A 344 -15.63 -4.19 12.04
CA ALA A 344 -16.39 -4.61 13.23
C ALA A 344 -17.41 -3.55 13.69
N GLU A 345 -17.11 -2.27 13.47
CA GLU A 345 -17.95 -1.12 13.83
C GLU A 345 -19.32 -1.07 13.11
N LEU A 346 -19.44 -1.63 11.89
CA LEU A 346 -20.74 -1.76 11.21
C LEU A 346 -21.56 -2.92 11.74
N GLN A 347 -20.90 -3.98 12.20
CA GLN A 347 -21.57 -5.18 12.70
C GLN A 347 -22.20 -4.95 14.08
N VAL A 348 -21.55 -4.17 14.95
CA VAL A 348 -22.10 -3.77 16.25
C VAL A 348 -23.31 -2.83 16.09
N GLY A 349 -23.29 -1.94 15.09
CA GLY A 349 -24.44 -1.10 14.72
C GLY A 349 -25.66 -1.90 14.23
N GLY A 350 -25.43 -3.01 13.53
CA GLY A 350 -26.48 -3.94 13.10
C GLY A 350 -27.06 -4.76 14.25
N LEU A 351 -26.22 -5.18 15.20
CA LEU A 351 -26.65 -5.89 16.42
C LEU A 351 -27.43 -4.99 17.38
N THR A 352 -27.04 -3.71 17.52
CA THR A 352 -27.80 -2.73 18.30
C THR A 352 -29.11 -2.35 17.61
N LYS A 353 -29.15 -2.17 16.28
CA LYS A 353 -30.42 -1.97 15.55
C LYS A 353 -31.37 -3.17 15.67
N LYS A 354 -30.87 -4.41 15.58
CA LYS A 354 -31.67 -5.63 15.81
C LYS A 354 -32.11 -5.79 17.27
N GLY A 355 -31.24 -5.44 18.23
CA GLY A 355 -31.55 -5.43 19.65
C GLY A 355 -32.64 -4.40 19.98
N LEU A 356 -32.51 -3.18 19.45
CA LEU A 356 -33.49 -2.10 19.62
C LEU A 356 -34.82 -2.44 18.95
N ALA A 357 -34.82 -2.99 17.73
CA ALA A 357 -36.03 -3.44 17.05
C ALA A 357 -36.73 -4.59 17.81
N LYS A 358 -35.97 -5.50 18.42
CA LYS A 358 -36.51 -6.59 19.24
C LYS A 358 -37.10 -6.07 20.56
N THR A 359 -36.45 -5.09 21.21
CA THR A 359 -36.97 -4.42 22.41
C THR A 359 -38.26 -3.65 22.10
N VAL A 360 -38.28 -2.84 21.03
CA VAL A 360 -39.47 -2.09 20.60
C VAL A 360 -40.64 -3.02 20.24
N SER A 361 -40.37 -4.12 19.54
CA SER A 361 -41.36 -5.18 19.26
C SER A 361 -41.93 -5.80 20.53
N ASN A 362 -41.08 -6.08 21.52
CA ASN A 362 -41.52 -6.70 22.78
C ASN A 362 -42.34 -5.72 23.63
N THR A 363 -41.96 -4.45 23.69
CA THR A 363 -42.72 -3.40 24.38
C THR A 363 -44.08 -3.17 23.73
N SER A 364 -44.14 -3.15 22.40
CA SER A 364 -45.40 -3.07 21.62
C SER A 364 -46.35 -4.24 21.94
N ARG A 365 -45.84 -5.47 22.02
CA ARG A 365 -46.65 -6.66 22.37
C ARG A 365 -47.13 -6.65 23.82
N LEU A 366 -46.33 -6.11 24.74
CA LEU A 366 -46.72 -5.96 26.15
C LEU A 366 -47.85 -4.93 26.30
N VAL A 367 -47.73 -3.78 25.62
CA VAL A 367 -48.78 -2.76 25.60
C VAL A 367 -50.09 -3.31 24.99
N GLN A 368 -50.01 -4.05 23.88
CA GLN A 368 -51.20 -4.69 23.28
C GLN A 368 -51.84 -5.78 24.15
N ARG A 369 -51.09 -6.41 25.07
CA ARG A 369 -51.64 -7.36 26.04
C ARG A 369 -52.32 -6.67 27.21
N MET A 370 -51.84 -5.50 27.64
CA MET A 370 -52.45 -4.71 28.70
C MET A 370 -53.80 -4.09 28.27
N TYR A 371 -53.97 -3.79 26.98
CA TYR A 371 -55.24 -3.28 26.44
C TYR A 371 -56.27 -4.36 26.06
N LYS A 372 -55.98 -5.64 26.30
CA LYS A 372 -56.89 -6.77 26.02
C LYS A 372 -57.43 -7.45 27.29
N THR A 373 -57.20 -6.84 28.45
CA THR A 373 -57.61 -7.35 29.78
C THR A 373 -58.75 -6.56 30.43
N ASP A 374 -59.45 -5.73 29.66
CA ASP A 374 -60.82 -5.26 29.93
C ASP A 374 -61.76 -5.91 28.90
#